data_AF-A0AAN7QKH8-F1
#
_entry.id   AF-A0AAN7QKH8-F1
#
_cell.length_a   1.000
_cell.length_b   1.000
_cell.length_c   1.000
_cell.angle_alpha   90.00
_cell.angle_beta   90.00
_cell.angle_gamma   90.00
#
_symmetry.space_group_name_H-M   'P 1'
#
loop_
_entity.id
_entity.type
_entity.pdbx_description
1 polymer ?
#
loop_
_entity_poly.entity_id
_entity_poly.type
_entity_poly.pdbx_seq_one_letter_code
_entity_poly.pdbx_strand_id
1 'polypeptide(L)' 'MVQTLQESHPNAGAVMMYGYLKAEGIYVQRNRIRKVLNDVNPMAAARRWSQALKRRVYKVPTPNSLWHMDAHMKLYR' A
#
# COMPACT_ATOMS: atom_id res chain seq x y z
N MET A 1 -18.07 11.92 5.93
CA MET A 1 -16.78 11.71 6.59
C MET A 1 -15.89 10.68 5.87
N VAL A 2 -16.22 9.39 5.87
CA VAL A 2 -15.40 8.42 5.09
C VAL A 2 -15.52 8.67 3.58
N GLN A 3 -16.71 9.04 3.08
CA GLN A 3 -16.91 9.44 1.68
C GLN A 3 -16.11 10.70 1.30
N THR A 4 -16.09 11.73 2.15
CA THR A 4 -15.35 12.99 1.90
C THR A 4 -13.83 12.77 1.95
N LEU A 5 -13.34 11.89 2.84
CA LEU A 5 -11.94 11.46 2.84
C LEU A 5 -11.59 10.61 1.60
N GLN A 6 -12.55 9.80 1.13
CA GLN A 6 -12.38 8.99 -0.07
C GLN A 6 -12.40 9.86 -1.34
N GLU A 7 -13.18 10.94 -1.38
CA GLU A 7 -13.20 11.91 -2.47
C GLU A 7 -11.89 12.71 -2.55
N SER A 8 -11.36 13.14 -1.40
CA SER A 8 -10.06 13.82 -1.34
C SER A 8 -8.88 12.88 -1.65
N HIS A 9 -9.00 11.60 -1.31
CA HIS A 9 -7.95 10.60 -1.51
C HIS A 9 -8.50 9.33 -2.17
N PRO A 10 -8.83 9.35 -3.48
CA PRO A 10 -9.52 8.25 -4.17
C PRO A 10 -8.72 6.94 -4.20
N ASN A 11 -7.39 7.02 -4.09
CA ASN A 11 -6.50 5.86 -4.09
C ASN A 11 -6.16 5.35 -2.67
N ALA A 12 -6.62 6.02 -1.60
CA ALA A 12 -6.26 5.69 -0.23
C ALA A 12 -6.75 4.30 0.21
N GLY A 13 -5.78 3.42 0.48
CA GLY A 13 -5.96 2.11 1.11
C GLY A 13 -6.63 2.16 2.48
N ALA A 14 -7.09 1.01 2.97
CA ALA A 14 -7.58 0.88 4.35
C ALA A 14 -6.55 1.33 5.41
N VAL A 15 -5.25 1.20 5.12
CA VAL A 15 -4.16 1.66 6.00
C VAL A 15 -4.10 3.19 6.03
N MET A 16 -4.15 3.83 4.86
CA MET A 16 -4.16 5.31 4.77
C MET A 16 -5.43 5.89 5.38
N MET A 17 -6.59 5.28 5.11
CA MET A 17 -7.86 5.69 5.69
C MET A 17 -7.85 5.57 7.21
N TYR A 18 -7.25 4.51 7.76
CA TYR A 18 -7.03 4.41 9.21
C TYR A 18 -6.15 5.54 9.75
N GLY A 19 -5.09 5.91 9.03
CA GLY A 19 -4.22 7.03 9.39
C GLY A 19 -4.96 8.37 9.42
N TYR A 20 -5.79 8.66 8.42
CA TYR A 20 -6.60 9.88 8.37
C TYR A 20 -7.61 9.94 9.52
N LEU A 21 -8.36 8.85 9.74
CA LEU A 21 -9.30 8.77 10.85
C LEU A 21 -8.61 8.94 12.20
N LYS A 22 -7.42 8.34 12.37
CA LYS A 22 -6.62 8.51 13.59
C LYS A 22 -6.14 9.95 13.79
N ALA A 23 -5.76 10.65 12.71
CA ALA A 23 -5.38 12.06 12.78
C ALA A 23 -6.56 12.96 13.19
N GLU A 24 -7.79 12.57 12.83
CA GLU A 24 -9.03 13.21 13.27
C GLU A 24 -9.50 12.73 14.67
N GLY A 25 -8.72 11.90 15.36
CA GLY A 25 -9.03 11.39 16.70
C GLY A 25 -9.98 10.20 16.73
N ILE A 26 -10.30 9.61 15.58
CA ILE A 26 -11.24 8.50 15.43
C ILE A 26 -10.50 7.17 15.29
N TYR A 27 -10.75 6.27 16.24
CA TYR A 27 -10.15 4.95 16.27
C TYR A 27 -11.17 3.90 15.82
N VAL A 28 -10.99 3.39 14.61
CA VAL A 28 -11.87 2.36 14.02
C VAL A 28 -11.10 1.09 13.73
N GLN A 29 -11.73 -0.06 13.99
CA GLN A 29 -11.18 -1.36 13.61
C GLN A 29 -10.94 -1.45 12.10
N ARG A 30 -9.79 -2.00 11.71
CA ARG A 30 -9.39 -2.18 10.30
C ARG A 30 -10.46 -2.90 9.46
N ASN A 31 -11.12 -3.90 10.03
CA ASN A 31 -12.17 -4.67 9.33
C ASN A 31 -13.38 -3.79 8.97
N ARG A 32 -13.79 -2.88 9.86
CA ARG A 32 -14.88 -1.94 9.58
C ARG A 32 -14.49 -0.95 8.48
N ILE A 33 -13.26 -0.44 8.51
CA ILE A 33 -12.75 0.45 7.45
C ILE A 33 -12.74 -0.26 6.09
N ARG A 34 -12.26 -1.51 6.03
CA ARG A 34 -12.27 -2.31 4.80
C ARG A 34 -13.68 -2.55 4.28
N LYS A 35 -14.63 -2.89 5.17
CA LYS A 35 -16.03 -3.09 4.81
C LYS A 35 -16.62 -1.83 4.20
N VAL A 36 -16.51 -0.68 4.88
CA VAL A 36 -17.02 0.60 4.39
C VAL A 36 -16.34 1.01 3.07
N LEU A 37 -15.03 0.86 2.93
CA LEU A 37 -14.33 1.18 1.67
C LEU A 37 -14.79 0.30 0.50
N ASN A 38 -15.09 -0.97 0.77
CA ASN A 38 -15.61 -1.88 -0.24
C ASN A 38 -17.07 -1.59 -0.59
N ASP A 39 -17.88 -1.23 0.39
CA ASP A 39 -19.29 -0.86 0.20
C ASP A 39 -19.43 0.48 -0.56
N VAL A 40 -18.56 1.45 -0.26
CA VAL A 40 -18.56 2.78 -0.88
C VAL A 40 -17.95 2.77 -2.29
N ASN A 41 -16.86 2.03 -2.51
CA ASN A 41 -16.19 2.00 -3.81
C ASN A 41 -15.58 0.61 -4.10
N PRO A 42 -16.43 -0.36 -4.50
CA PRO A 42 -15.99 -1.73 -4.79
C PRO A 42 -15.03 -1.76 -6.00
N MET A 43 -15.19 -0.85 -6.97
CA MET A 43 -14.32 -0.77 -8.14
C MET A 43 -12.89 -0.32 -7.79
N ALA A 44 -12.73 0.65 -6.89
CA ALA A 44 -11.42 1.06 -6.39
C ALA A 44 -10.79 -0.04 -5.51
N ALA A 45 -11.58 -0.77 -4.72
CA ALA A 45 -11.11 -1.93 -3.99
C ALA A 45 -10.59 -3.02 -4.94
N ALA A 46 -11.37 -3.41 -5.94
CA ALA A 46 -11.01 -4.39 -6.94
C ALA A 46 -9.75 -3.99 -7.72
N ARG A 47 -9.63 -2.73 -8.16
CA ARG A 47 -8.44 -2.22 -8.86
C ARG A 47 -7.16 -2.34 -8.02
N ARG A 48 -7.24 -2.07 -6.72
CA ARG A 48 -6.08 -2.23 -5.82
C ARG A 48 -5.70 -3.70 -5.60
N TRP A 49 -6.68 -4.59 -5.61
CA TRP A 49 -6.42 -6.04 -5.51
C TRP A 49 -5.88 -6.61 -6.81
N SER A 50 -6.32 -6.09 -7.96
CA SER A 50 -5.84 -6.54 -9.28
C SER A 50 -4.50 -5.93 -9.68
N GLN A 51 -4.10 -4.80 -9.08
CA GLN A 51 -2.77 -4.23 -9.23
C GLN A 51 -1.72 -5.14 -8.58
N ALA A 52 -1.20 -6.08 -9.35
CA ALA A 52 0.00 -6.81 -8.98
C ALA A 52 1.16 -5.82 -8.83
N LEU A 53 1.94 -5.97 -7.74
CA LEU A 53 3.17 -5.23 -7.58
C LEU A 53 4.08 -5.52 -8.79
N LYS A 54 4.50 -4.49 -9.52
CA LYS A 54 5.44 -4.67 -10.62
C LYS A 54 6.79 -5.10 -10.03
N ARG A 55 7.03 -6.41 -9.99
CA ARG A 55 8.31 -6.96 -9.55
C ARG A 55 9.39 -6.55 -10.55
N ARG A 56 10.52 -6.08 -10.04
CA ARG A 56 11.69 -5.78 -10.88
C ARG A 56 12.21 -7.08 -11.46
N VAL A 57 12.38 -7.14 -12.78
CA VAL A 57 13.07 -8.24 -13.45
C VAL A 57 14.53 -7.84 -13.56
N TYR A 58 15.38 -8.50 -12.78
CA TYR A 58 16.82 -8.30 -12.87
C TYR A 58 17.41 -9.26 -13.89
N LYS A 59 18.21 -8.73 -14.82
CA LYS A 59 19.07 -9.53 -15.70
C LYS A 59 20.41 -9.67 -15.02
N VAL A 60 20.74 -10.87 -14.57
CA VAL A 60 21.95 -11.15 -13.79
C VAL A 60 22.85 -12.12 -14.55
N PRO A 61 24.19 -11.93 -14.54
CA PRO A 61 25.10 -12.81 -15.28
C PRO A 61 25.12 -14.25 -14.77
N THR A 62 24.94 -14.44 -13.45
CA THR A 62 24.97 -15.75 -12.79
C THR A 62 23.96 -15.84 -11.64
N PRO A 63 23.47 -17.05 -11.27
CA PRO A 63 22.39 -17.25 -10.28
C PRO A 63 22.59 -16.60 -8.89
N ASN A 64 23.84 -16.39 -8.46
CA ASN A 64 24.15 -15.81 -7.13
C ASN A 64 24.56 -14.33 -7.17
N SER A 65 24.60 -13.69 -8.33
CA SER A 65 25.01 -12.28 -8.42
C SER A 65 23.95 -11.29 -7.90
N LEU A 66 22.67 -11.69 -7.86
CA LEU A 66 21.61 -10.87 -7.24
C LEU A 66 21.80 -10.72 -5.73
N TRP A 67 22.22 -11.79 -5.06
CA TRP A 67 22.44 -11.83 -3.61
C TRP A 67 23.61 -10.94 -3.16
N HIS A 68 24.58 -10.68 -4.05
CA HIS A 68 25.69 -9.77 -3.77
C HIS A 68 25.24 -8.30 -3.65
N MET A 69 24.05 -7.93 -4.14
CA MET A 69 23.47 -6.60 -3.91
C MET A 69 22.87 -6.42 -2.49
N ASP A 70 22.86 -7.47 -1.68
CA ASP A 70 22.60 -7.41 -0.23
C ASP A 70 23.89 -7.52 0.59
N ALA A 71 25.06 -7.38 -0.06
CA ALA A 71 26.25 -7.02 0.67
C ALA A 71 25.99 -5.65 1.28
N HIS A 72 26.16 -5.54 2.60
CA HIS A 72 26.13 -4.28 3.34
C HIS A 72 27.19 -3.33 2.76
N MET A 73 26.83 -2.63 1.68
CA MET A 73 27.64 -1.61 1.02
C MET A 73 27.58 -0.32 1.86
N LYS A 74 27.96 -0.43 3.14
CA LYS A 74 28.58 0.70 3.83
C LYS A 74 30.04 0.69 3.44
N LEU A 75 30.36 1.30 2.30
CA LEU A 75 31.71 1.82 2.04
C LEU A 75 31.53 3.34 2.10
N TYR A 76 31.77 4.01 3.23
CA TYR A 76 33.05 4.35 3.87
C TYR A 76 33.99 5.18 2.98
N ARG A 77 34.33 6.37 3.51
CA ARG A 77 35.17 7.49 3.05
C ARG A 77 34.67 8.33 1.86
#